data_AF-A0A0J0YP96-F1
#
_entry.id   AF-A0A0J0YP96-F1
#
_cell.length_a   1.000
_cell.length_b   1.000
_cell.length_c   1.000
_cell.angle_alpha   90.00
_cell.angle_beta   90.00
_cell.angle_gamma   90.00
#
_symmetry.space_group_name_H-M   'P 1'
#
loop_
_entity.id
_entity.type
_entity.pdbx_description
1 polymer ?
#
loop_
_entity_poly.entity_id
_entity_poly.type
_entity_poly.pdbx_seq_one_letter_code
_entity_poly.pdbx_strand_id
1 'polypeptide(L)'
;MPLNDRQIKNAKPTDKPYKLSDGAGLHLVITPAGGKLWRLKYRIDRKEKLLSIGKYPAVSLSEAREAANNARAMLAAGQDPSATKQQAKAERAAALANTFQAITHQWHAANLHRWKPIHAERVLHHFQKDVLPLIGNMPLDEINVAAIKNLLDRIVVRGSIPTAEKIRQWIGAVFEYAAMLELTDRNPARALKQYLPKPKTKHMPALPGEELTEFYRRLLVADVNQQNRIGVMLIMLVFLRNTELRGGMWAEIDFKAKLWRVPAERMKRPRPHEVPLSDWTIELLQELYDLTGETPYLFPSHKNTSGYISENTLGKIINNMGYKGIATPHGFRSLASSVLNEQGFNPDAIE
;
A
#
# COMPACT_ATOMS: atom_id res chain seq x y z
N MET A 1 -25.46 -51.61 25.28
CA MET A 1 -24.77 -51.15 26.50
C MET A 1 -24.09 -49.83 26.20
N PRO A 2 -24.13 -48.85 27.12
CA PRO A 2 -23.34 -47.63 27.00
C PRO A 2 -21.84 -47.96 27.07
N LEU A 3 -21.02 -47.16 26.37
CA LEU A 3 -19.57 -47.30 26.37
C LEU A 3 -18.97 -46.82 27.69
N ASN A 4 -17.78 -47.32 27.98
CA ASN A 4 -16.88 -46.76 28.98
C ASN A 4 -15.52 -46.41 28.36
N ASP A 5 -14.74 -45.60 29.08
CA ASP A 5 -13.43 -45.11 28.62
C ASP A 5 -12.43 -46.24 28.34
N ARG A 6 -12.51 -47.35 29.09
CA ARG A 6 -11.63 -48.51 28.88
C ARG A 6 -11.92 -49.19 27.54
N GLN A 7 -13.18 -49.38 27.19
CA GLN A 7 -13.60 -49.92 25.89
C GLN A 7 -13.15 -49.00 24.74
N ILE A 8 -13.27 -47.69 24.91
CA ILE A 8 -12.86 -46.70 23.91
C ILE A 8 -11.35 -46.72 23.70
N LYS A 9 -10.56 -46.72 24.78
CA LYS A 9 -9.10 -46.77 24.71
C LYS A 9 -8.62 -48.06 24.02
N ASN A 10 -9.22 -49.20 24.38
CA ASN A 10 -8.83 -50.51 23.86
C ASN A 10 -9.35 -50.83 22.45
N ALA A 11 -10.25 -50.02 21.89
CA ALA A 11 -10.74 -50.19 20.53
C ALA A 11 -9.61 -50.05 19.50
N LYS A 12 -9.30 -51.14 18.78
CA LYS A 12 -8.25 -51.21 17.76
C LYS A 12 -8.81 -50.94 16.37
N PRO A 13 -8.03 -50.33 15.45
CA PRO A 13 -8.42 -50.21 14.05
C PRO A 13 -8.58 -51.59 13.41
N THR A 14 -9.42 -51.67 12.39
CA THR A 14 -9.57 -52.83 11.49
C THR A 14 -9.57 -52.32 10.04
N ASP A 15 -9.56 -53.23 9.06
CA ASP A 15 -9.49 -52.88 7.63
C ASP A 15 -10.68 -52.03 7.15
N LYS A 16 -11.80 -52.10 7.86
CA LYS A 16 -13.02 -51.33 7.55
C LYS A 16 -13.49 -50.54 8.78
N PRO A 17 -13.99 -49.31 8.60
CA PRO A 17 -14.50 -48.52 9.71
C PRO A 17 -15.66 -49.24 10.41
N TYR A 18 -15.63 -49.29 11.74
CA TYR A 18 -16.69 -49.88 12.55
C TYR A 18 -17.17 -48.93 13.64
N LYS A 19 -18.36 -49.25 14.19
CA LYS A 19 -19.08 -48.40 15.15
C LYS A 19 -19.15 -49.08 16.50
N LEU A 20 -18.82 -48.32 17.55
CA LEU A 20 -19.09 -48.68 18.93
C LEU A 20 -20.25 -47.81 19.42
N SER A 21 -21.40 -48.41 19.70
CA SER A 21 -22.60 -47.67 20.10
C SER A 21 -22.57 -47.29 21.58
N ASP A 22 -22.82 -46.02 21.90
CA ASP A 22 -23.04 -45.54 23.28
C ASP A 22 -24.54 -45.45 23.64
N GLY A 23 -25.42 -45.52 22.63
CA GLY A 23 -26.87 -45.48 22.80
C GLY A 23 -27.49 -44.15 22.35
N ALA A 24 -28.82 -44.14 22.20
CA ALA A 24 -29.59 -42.96 21.75
C ALA A 24 -28.98 -42.25 20.51
N GLY A 25 -28.52 -43.05 19.55
CA GLY A 25 -27.88 -42.59 18.30
C GLY A 25 -26.41 -42.19 18.41
N LEU A 26 -25.86 -41.99 19.61
CA LEU A 26 -24.45 -41.68 19.83
C LEU A 26 -23.59 -42.94 19.66
N HIS A 27 -22.53 -42.81 18.87
CA HIS A 27 -21.57 -43.87 18.64
C HIS A 27 -20.18 -43.31 18.33
N LEU A 28 -19.15 -44.10 18.64
CA LEU A 28 -17.78 -43.85 18.26
C LEU A 28 -17.47 -44.61 16.97
N VAL A 29 -16.98 -43.92 15.95
CA VAL A 29 -16.46 -44.55 14.72
C VAL A 29 -14.96 -44.72 14.83
N ILE A 30 -14.51 -45.96 14.71
CA ILE A 30 -13.09 -46.30 14.61
C ILE A 30 -12.75 -46.41 13.13
N THR A 31 -11.83 -45.58 12.67
CA THR A 31 -11.35 -45.58 11.27
C THR A 31 -10.18 -46.54 11.09
N PRO A 32 -9.92 -47.06 9.86
CA PRO A 32 -8.75 -47.90 9.60
C PRO A 32 -7.41 -47.23 9.95
N ALA A 33 -7.32 -45.90 9.79
CA ALA A 33 -6.17 -45.10 10.20
C ALA A 33 -6.06 -44.88 11.73
N GLY A 34 -6.91 -45.51 12.54
CA GLY A 34 -6.92 -45.42 14.00
C GLY A 34 -7.54 -44.16 14.61
N GLY A 35 -8.10 -43.27 13.78
CA GLY A 35 -8.92 -42.16 14.26
C GLY A 35 -10.21 -42.64 14.93
N LYS A 36 -10.56 -42.03 16.06
CA LYS A 36 -11.76 -42.32 16.86
C LYS A 36 -12.68 -41.10 16.86
N LEU A 37 -13.84 -41.19 16.21
CA LEU A 37 -14.70 -40.04 15.91
C LEU A 37 -16.08 -40.19 16.53
N TRP A 38 -16.48 -39.25 17.38
CA TRP A 38 -17.82 -39.19 17.96
C TRP A 38 -18.84 -38.70 16.94
N ARG A 39 -19.89 -39.50 16.74
CA ARG A 39 -20.97 -39.23 15.80
C ARG A 39 -22.33 -39.50 16.44
N LEU A 40 -23.30 -38.65 16.15
CA LEU A 40 -24.70 -38.83 16.53
C LEU A 40 -25.53 -39.09 15.28
N LYS A 41 -26.15 -40.27 15.19
CA LYS A 41 -27.17 -40.58 14.17
C LYS A 41 -28.53 -40.11 14.68
N TYR A 42 -29.26 -39.35 13.88
CA TYR A 42 -30.57 -38.80 14.23
C TYR A 42 -31.48 -38.73 12.99
N ARG A 43 -32.76 -38.42 13.20
CA ARG A 43 -33.75 -38.16 12.14
C ARG A 43 -34.41 -36.81 12.37
N ILE A 44 -34.61 -36.07 11.29
CA ILE A 44 -35.44 -34.86 11.23
C ILE A 44 -36.10 -34.82 9.84
N ASP A 45 -37.36 -34.39 9.76
CA ASP A 45 -38.13 -34.37 8.51
C ASP A 45 -38.13 -35.72 7.76
N ARG A 46 -38.24 -36.82 8.51
CA ARG A 46 -38.17 -38.21 8.02
C ARG A 46 -36.83 -38.60 7.36
N LYS A 47 -35.83 -37.71 7.33
CA LYS A 47 -34.50 -37.96 6.78
C LYS A 47 -33.53 -38.34 7.89
N GLU A 48 -32.75 -39.39 7.66
CA GLU A 48 -31.66 -39.76 8.55
C GLU A 48 -30.43 -38.89 8.28
N LYS A 49 -29.86 -38.33 9.34
CA LYS A 49 -28.65 -37.49 9.28
C LYS A 49 -27.66 -37.93 10.35
N LEU A 50 -26.41 -37.48 10.17
CA LEU A 50 -25.31 -37.83 11.04
C LEU A 50 -24.51 -36.58 11.42
N LEU A 51 -24.53 -36.24 12.71
CA LEU A 51 -23.81 -35.11 13.27
C LEU A 51 -22.42 -35.55 13.73
N SER A 52 -21.38 -34.85 13.29
CA SER A 52 -20.01 -35.03 13.81
C SER A 52 -19.80 -34.17 15.05
N ILE A 53 -19.47 -34.82 16.17
CA ILE A 53 -19.26 -34.14 17.46
C ILE A 53 -17.77 -33.76 17.61
N GLY A 54 -16.86 -34.71 17.44
CA GLY A 54 -15.42 -34.46 17.58
C GLY A 54 -14.59 -35.73 17.55
N LYS A 55 -13.27 -35.60 17.78
CA LYS A 55 -12.32 -36.72 17.80
C LYS A 55 -11.90 -37.03 19.24
N TYR A 56 -11.90 -38.30 19.63
CA TYR A 56 -11.31 -38.74 20.90
C TYR A 56 -9.77 -38.77 20.78
N PRO A 57 -9.00 -38.33 21.79
CA PRO A 57 -9.43 -37.90 23.13
C PRO A 57 -9.73 -36.40 23.27
N ALA A 58 -9.59 -35.59 22.20
CA ALA A 58 -9.87 -34.14 22.26
C ALA A 58 -11.32 -33.81 22.65
N VAL A 59 -12.25 -34.76 22.40
CA VAL A 59 -13.58 -34.79 23.01
C VAL A 59 -13.70 -36.11 23.78
N SER A 60 -13.82 -36.01 25.09
CA SER A 60 -14.03 -37.11 26.02
C SER A 60 -15.41 -37.76 25.84
N LEU A 61 -15.62 -38.94 26.44
CA LEU A 61 -16.92 -39.59 26.44
C LEU A 61 -18.00 -38.71 27.11
N SER A 62 -17.65 -38.02 28.20
CA SER A 62 -18.57 -37.14 28.92
C SER A 62 -19.02 -35.97 28.04
N GLU A 63 -18.06 -35.26 27.44
CA GLU A 63 -18.35 -34.14 26.53
C GLU A 63 -19.13 -34.60 25.29
N ALA A 64 -18.86 -35.81 24.78
CA ALA A 64 -19.62 -36.36 23.66
C ALA A 64 -21.08 -36.65 24.02
N ARG A 65 -21.35 -37.13 25.25
CA ARG A 65 -22.71 -37.34 25.76
C ARG A 65 -23.45 -36.02 25.96
N GLU A 66 -22.77 -35.02 26.52
CA GLU A 66 -23.33 -33.68 26.70
C GLU A 66 -23.68 -33.03 25.36
N ALA A 67 -22.75 -33.07 24.39
CA ALA A 67 -23.00 -32.58 23.03
C ALA A 67 -24.16 -33.33 22.34
N ALA A 68 -24.28 -34.64 22.57
CA ALA A 68 -25.40 -35.42 22.05
C ALA A 68 -26.74 -35.05 22.70
N ASN A 69 -26.75 -34.76 24.01
CA ASN A 69 -27.93 -34.29 24.72
C ASN A 69 -28.38 -32.92 24.19
N ASN A 70 -27.45 -31.99 24.02
CA ASN A 70 -27.73 -30.66 23.46
C ASN A 70 -28.30 -30.76 22.03
N ALA A 71 -27.69 -31.60 21.19
CA ALA A 71 -28.20 -31.85 19.84
C ALA A 71 -29.62 -32.47 19.85
N ARG A 72 -29.93 -33.36 20.81
CA ARG A 72 -31.28 -33.91 20.96
C ARG A 72 -32.29 -32.85 21.45
N ALA A 73 -31.89 -31.94 22.32
CA ALA A 73 -32.73 -30.82 22.73
C ALA A 73 -33.07 -29.89 21.56
N MET A 74 -32.10 -29.59 20.70
CA MET A 74 -32.33 -28.83 19.45
C MET A 74 -33.32 -29.54 18.51
N LEU A 75 -33.18 -30.86 18.36
CA LEU A 75 -34.10 -31.66 17.56
C LEU A 75 -35.53 -31.65 18.13
N ALA A 76 -35.69 -31.69 19.45
CA ALA A 76 -36.99 -31.59 20.11
C ALA A 76 -37.65 -30.21 19.87
N ALA A 77 -36.85 -29.17 19.69
CA ALA A 77 -37.31 -27.83 19.29
C ALA A 77 -37.48 -27.67 17.77
N GLY A 78 -37.37 -28.74 16.97
CA GLY A 78 -37.51 -28.71 15.51
C GLY A 78 -36.31 -28.12 14.75
N GLN A 79 -35.16 -27.93 15.40
CA GLN A 79 -33.95 -27.38 14.79
C GLN A 79 -32.99 -28.50 14.38
N ASP A 80 -32.41 -28.43 13.17
CA ASP A 80 -31.39 -29.39 12.71
C ASP A 80 -29.99 -29.00 13.22
N PRO A 81 -29.36 -29.77 14.14
CA PRO A 81 -28.05 -29.44 14.69
C PRO A 81 -26.93 -29.36 13.64
N SER A 82 -27.04 -30.12 12.54
CA SER A 82 -26.07 -30.06 11.45
C SER A 82 -26.21 -28.76 10.65
N ALA A 83 -27.43 -28.29 10.43
CA ALA A 83 -27.68 -27.03 9.74
C ALA A 83 -27.18 -25.85 10.57
N THR A 84 -27.46 -25.82 11.88
CA THR A 84 -26.94 -24.78 12.79
C THR A 84 -25.41 -24.76 12.82
N LYS A 85 -24.76 -25.94 12.88
CA LYS A 85 -23.29 -26.03 12.84
C LYS A 85 -22.71 -25.56 11.51
N GLN A 86 -23.37 -25.85 10.39
CA GLN A 86 -22.95 -25.42 9.06
C GLN A 86 -23.16 -23.91 8.89
N GLN A 87 -24.27 -23.36 9.38
CA GLN A 87 -24.56 -21.94 9.38
C GLN A 87 -23.53 -21.16 10.21
N ALA A 88 -23.25 -21.59 11.45
CA ALA A 88 -22.21 -20.96 12.28
C ALA A 88 -20.82 -21.01 11.63
N LYS A 89 -20.50 -22.09 10.90
CA LYS A 89 -19.24 -22.18 10.13
C LYS A 89 -19.23 -21.21 8.95
N ALA A 90 -20.33 -21.09 8.22
CA ALA A 90 -20.48 -20.16 7.10
C ALA A 90 -20.41 -18.70 7.56
N GLU A 91 -21.11 -18.36 8.64
CA GLU A 91 -21.06 -17.04 9.29
C GLU A 91 -19.63 -16.69 9.74
N ARG A 92 -18.90 -17.64 10.34
CA ARG A 92 -17.50 -17.42 10.71
C ARG A 92 -16.58 -17.22 9.50
N ALA A 93 -16.82 -17.94 8.41
CA ALA A 93 -16.06 -17.77 7.17
C ALA A 93 -16.37 -16.41 6.50
N ALA A 94 -17.64 -16.00 6.49
CA ALA A 94 -18.08 -14.70 5.99
C ALA A 94 -17.50 -13.56 6.84
N ALA A 95 -17.52 -13.69 8.17
CA ALA A 95 -16.93 -12.72 9.08
C ALA A 95 -15.42 -12.52 8.85
N LEU A 96 -14.69 -13.60 8.55
CA LEU A 96 -13.26 -13.53 8.20
C LEU A 96 -13.02 -12.85 6.83
N ALA A 97 -13.90 -13.12 5.86
CA ALA A 97 -13.83 -12.52 4.53
C ALA A 97 -14.20 -11.02 4.53
N ASN A 98 -15.02 -10.58 5.48
CA ASN A 98 -15.52 -9.21 5.61
C ASN A 98 -14.72 -8.36 6.61
N THR A 99 -13.50 -8.77 6.94
CA THR A 99 -12.58 -7.95 7.74
C THR A 99 -12.00 -6.82 6.92
N PHE A 100 -11.68 -5.70 7.56
CA PHE A 100 -11.09 -4.55 6.88
C PHE A 100 -9.78 -4.89 6.16
N GLN A 101 -8.97 -5.79 6.72
CA GLN A 101 -7.75 -6.27 6.08
C GLN A 101 -8.05 -7.02 4.78
N ALA A 102 -8.99 -7.97 4.79
CA ALA A 102 -9.36 -8.72 3.60
C ALA A 102 -9.82 -7.78 2.47
N ILE A 103 -10.67 -6.80 2.81
CA ILE A 103 -11.19 -5.83 1.85
C ILE A 103 -10.10 -4.86 1.38
N THR A 104 -9.18 -4.45 2.24
CA THR A 104 -8.02 -3.63 1.87
C THR A 104 -7.15 -4.33 0.83
N HIS A 105 -6.88 -5.63 0.99
CA HIS A 105 -6.10 -6.40 0.01
C HIS A 105 -6.83 -6.55 -1.33
N GLN A 106 -8.13 -6.81 -1.32
CA GLN A 106 -8.94 -6.86 -2.54
C GLN A 106 -8.95 -5.51 -3.27
N TRP A 107 -9.20 -4.43 -2.53
CA TRP A 107 -9.14 -3.07 -3.07
C TRP A 107 -7.76 -2.77 -3.66
N HIS A 108 -6.69 -3.08 -2.95
CA HIS A 108 -5.32 -2.86 -3.43
C HIS A 108 -5.05 -3.62 -4.74
N ALA A 109 -5.39 -4.91 -4.79
CA ALA A 109 -5.24 -5.73 -5.99
C ALA A 109 -6.05 -5.18 -7.19
N ALA A 110 -7.30 -4.76 -6.95
CA ALA A 110 -8.15 -4.17 -7.98
C ALA A 110 -7.59 -2.86 -8.54
N ASN A 111 -6.69 -2.18 -7.83
CA ASN A 111 -6.08 -0.92 -8.24
C ASN A 111 -4.73 -1.07 -8.96
N LEU A 112 -4.11 -2.26 -8.97
CA LEU A 112 -2.74 -2.44 -9.48
C LEU A 112 -2.59 -2.06 -10.96
N HIS A 113 -3.60 -2.34 -11.79
CA HIS A 113 -3.58 -2.02 -13.23
C HIS A 113 -3.51 -0.52 -13.53
N ARG A 114 -3.91 0.34 -12.58
CA ARG A 114 -3.97 1.80 -12.76
C ARG A 114 -2.92 2.57 -11.94
N TRP A 115 -2.25 1.91 -11.00
CA TRP A 115 -1.25 2.55 -10.14
C TRP A 115 0.16 2.23 -10.60
N LYS A 116 1.05 3.23 -10.51
CA LYS A 116 2.49 2.97 -10.63
C LYS A 116 2.93 2.05 -9.47
N PRO A 117 3.85 1.09 -9.68
CA PRO A 117 4.28 0.14 -8.65
C PRO A 117 4.69 0.80 -7.33
N ILE A 118 5.51 1.86 -7.41
CA ILE A 118 5.96 2.62 -6.24
C ILE A 118 4.81 3.26 -5.45
N HIS A 119 3.72 3.65 -6.13
CA HIS A 119 2.54 4.16 -5.45
C HIS A 119 1.80 3.04 -4.72
N ALA A 120 1.59 1.91 -5.38
CA ALA A 120 0.91 0.75 -4.82
C ALA A 120 1.65 0.20 -3.58
N GLU A 121 2.97 0.08 -3.65
CA GLU A 121 3.82 -0.33 -2.52
C GLU A 121 3.71 0.65 -1.36
N ARG A 122 3.79 1.97 -1.63
CA ARG A 122 3.68 3.00 -0.59
C ARG A 122 2.33 2.94 0.12
N VAL A 123 1.24 2.77 -0.62
CA VAL A 123 -0.11 2.62 -0.04
C VAL A 123 -0.14 1.43 0.90
N LEU A 124 0.26 0.25 0.43
CA LEU A 124 0.23 -0.98 1.23
C LEU A 124 1.13 -0.90 2.46
N HIS A 125 2.31 -0.29 2.33
CA HIS A 125 3.23 -0.06 3.45
C HIS A 125 2.57 0.73 4.58
N HIS A 126 1.85 1.82 4.25
CA HIS A 126 1.12 2.60 5.26
C HIS A 126 -0.02 1.79 5.89
N PHE A 127 -0.75 0.98 5.12
CA PHE A 127 -1.76 0.10 5.70
C PHE A 127 -1.15 -0.89 6.69
N GLN A 128 -0.10 -1.60 6.29
CA GLN A 128 0.58 -2.60 7.13
C GLN A 128 1.15 -2.01 8.40
N LYS A 129 1.75 -0.81 8.30
CA LYS A 129 2.41 -0.14 9.43
C LYS A 129 1.43 0.54 10.38
N ASP A 130 0.46 1.26 9.83
CA ASP A 130 -0.31 2.26 10.59
C ASP A 130 -1.80 1.90 10.75
N VAL A 131 -2.34 1.00 9.92
CA VAL A 131 -3.80 0.75 9.85
C VAL A 131 -4.18 -0.67 10.30
N LEU A 132 -3.67 -1.68 9.60
CA LEU A 132 -4.01 -3.08 9.81
C LEU A 132 -3.74 -3.59 11.23
N PRO A 133 -2.68 -3.16 11.94
CA PRO A 133 -2.46 -3.57 13.33
C PRO A 133 -3.56 -3.12 14.30
N LEU A 134 -4.36 -2.11 13.95
CA LEU A 134 -5.39 -1.55 14.82
C LEU A 134 -6.80 -1.97 14.44
N ILE A 135 -7.12 -1.91 13.14
CA ILE A 135 -8.49 -2.16 12.66
C ILE A 135 -8.57 -3.30 11.63
N GLY A 136 -7.45 -3.92 11.25
CA GLY A 136 -7.39 -4.89 10.15
C GLY A 136 -8.28 -6.12 10.37
N ASN A 137 -8.29 -6.66 11.58
CA ASN A 137 -9.09 -7.85 11.91
C ASN A 137 -10.56 -7.53 12.25
N MET A 138 -10.93 -6.25 12.31
CA MET A 138 -12.30 -5.87 12.64
C MET A 138 -13.21 -6.07 11.40
N PRO A 139 -14.44 -6.57 11.58
CA PRO A 139 -15.48 -6.49 10.57
C PRO A 139 -15.77 -5.03 10.19
N LEU A 140 -16.16 -4.78 8.94
CA LEU A 140 -16.45 -3.43 8.45
C LEU A 140 -17.49 -2.70 9.32
N ASP A 141 -18.53 -3.39 9.78
CA ASP A 141 -19.63 -2.79 10.56
C ASP A 141 -19.24 -2.36 11.97
N GLU A 142 -18.17 -2.94 12.52
CA GLU A 142 -17.64 -2.59 13.84
C GLU A 142 -16.70 -1.39 13.79
N ILE A 143 -16.19 -1.04 12.61
CA ILE A 143 -15.29 0.11 12.45
C ILE A 143 -16.12 1.39 12.43
N ASN A 144 -15.97 2.17 13.50
CA ASN A 144 -16.66 3.45 13.66
C ASN A 144 -15.71 4.64 13.51
N VAL A 145 -16.29 5.85 13.56
CA VAL A 145 -15.54 7.12 13.46
C VAL A 145 -14.48 7.23 14.56
N ALA A 146 -14.76 6.76 15.78
CA ALA A 146 -13.84 6.83 16.91
C ALA A 146 -12.60 5.93 16.71
N ALA A 147 -12.77 4.73 16.13
CA ALA A 147 -11.67 3.84 15.79
C ALA A 147 -10.71 4.50 14.78
N ILE A 148 -11.25 5.13 13.73
CA ILE A 148 -10.44 5.84 12.74
C ILE A 148 -9.79 7.07 13.36
N LYS A 149 -10.50 7.84 14.19
CA LYS A 149 -9.96 9.00 14.91
C LYS A 149 -8.72 8.62 15.74
N ASN A 150 -8.83 7.59 16.56
CA ASN A 150 -7.73 7.09 17.40
C ASN A 150 -6.51 6.68 16.56
N LEU A 151 -6.73 6.09 15.40
CA LEU A 151 -5.67 5.75 14.45
C LEU A 151 -4.99 7.00 13.89
N LEU A 152 -5.77 7.99 13.43
CA LEU A 152 -5.25 9.24 12.88
C LEU A 152 -4.45 10.02 13.91
N ASP A 153 -4.94 10.11 15.15
CA ASP A 153 -4.27 10.80 16.26
C ASP A 153 -2.89 10.21 16.54
N ARG A 154 -2.72 8.88 16.49
CA ARG A 154 -1.40 8.23 16.64
C ARG A 154 -0.41 8.62 15.54
N ILE A 155 -0.88 8.90 14.32
CA ILE A 155 -0.02 9.37 13.22
C ILE A 155 0.33 10.84 13.42
N VAL A 156 -0.63 11.65 13.88
CA VAL A 156 -0.43 13.08 14.18
C VAL A 156 0.59 13.26 15.31
N VAL A 157 0.50 12.47 16.38
CA VAL A 157 1.47 12.48 17.50
C VAL A 157 2.90 12.18 17.04
N ARG A 158 3.07 11.35 15.99
CA ARG A 158 4.38 11.09 15.37
C ARG A 158 4.86 12.23 14.44
N GLY A 159 4.11 13.31 14.32
CA GLY A 159 4.49 14.53 13.61
C GLY A 159 4.11 14.58 12.12
N SER A 160 3.24 13.67 11.62
CA SER A 160 2.92 13.60 10.19
C SER A 160 1.43 13.75 9.86
N ILE A 161 0.92 14.99 9.94
CA ILE A 161 -0.44 15.34 9.53
C ILE A 161 -0.75 14.98 8.06
N PRO A 162 0.16 15.24 7.08
CA PRO A 162 -0.12 14.87 5.69
C PRO A 162 -0.28 13.36 5.47
N THR A 163 0.48 12.56 6.21
CA THR A 163 0.36 11.09 6.17
C THR A 163 -0.96 10.64 6.78
N ALA A 164 -1.37 11.23 7.90
CA ALA A 164 -2.67 10.96 8.51
C ALA A 164 -3.82 11.25 7.53
N GLU A 165 -3.78 12.38 6.83
CA GLU A 165 -4.82 12.74 5.85
C GLU A 165 -4.83 11.78 4.65
N LYS A 166 -3.66 11.31 4.18
CA LYS A 166 -3.59 10.29 3.13
C LYS A 166 -4.18 8.96 3.58
N ILE A 167 -3.88 8.53 4.79
CA ILE A 167 -4.44 7.32 5.37
C ILE A 167 -5.96 7.44 5.52
N ARG A 168 -6.49 8.57 5.99
CA ARG A 168 -7.93 8.83 6.03
C ARG A 168 -8.58 8.69 4.64
N GLN A 169 -7.95 9.27 3.61
CA GLN A 169 -8.42 9.18 2.22
C GLN A 169 -8.44 7.72 1.73
N TRP A 170 -7.40 6.94 2.01
CA TRP A 170 -7.33 5.54 1.59
C TRP A 170 -8.30 4.65 2.36
N ILE A 171 -8.46 4.83 3.68
CA ILE A 171 -9.49 4.14 4.45
C ILE A 171 -10.86 4.44 3.84
N GLY A 172 -11.14 5.71 3.53
CA GLY A 172 -12.36 6.10 2.83
C GLY A 172 -12.53 5.37 1.51
N ALA A 173 -11.50 5.28 0.68
CA ALA A 173 -11.53 4.57 -0.59
C ALA A 173 -11.75 3.05 -0.45
N VAL A 174 -11.23 2.42 0.61
CA VAL A 174 -11.51 1.01 0.93
C VAL A 174 -12.99 0.82 1.27
N PHE A 175 -13.58 1.72 2.06
CA PHE A 175 -15.02 1.68 2.34
C PHE A 175 -15.89 1.96 1.10
N GLU A 176 -15.48 2.88 0.22
CA GLU A 176 -16.19 3.05 -1.08
C GLU A 176 -16.15 1.77 -1.91
N TYR A 177 -15.00 1.10 -1.95
CA TYR A 177 -14.87 -0.17 -2.65
C TYR A 177 -15.71 -1.28 -2.01
N ALA A 178 -15.75 -1.34 -0.67
CA ALA A 178 -16.63 -2.25 0.06
C ALA A 178 -18.11 -2.00 -0.28
N ALA A 179 -18.51 -0.74 -0.44
CA ALA A 179 -19.86 -0.37 -0.84
C ALA A 179 -20.19 -0.79 -2.27
N MET A 180 -19.23 -0.69 -3.20
CA MET A 180 -19.40 -1.22 -4.57
C MET A 180 -19.58 -2.75 -4.59
N LEU A 181 -19.07 -3.46 -3.58
CA LEU A 181 -19.25 -4.90 -3.39
C LEU A 181 -20.51 -5.23 -2.56
N GLU A 182 -21.33 -4.23 -2.24
CA GLU A 182 -22.56 -4.38 -1.42
C GLU A 182 -22.29 -4.96 -0.01
N LEU A 183 -21.06 -4.81 0.51
CA LEU A 183 -20.67 -5.34 1.82
C LEU A 183 -21.03 -4.38 2.97
N THR A 184 -21.13 -3.08 2.68
CA THR A 184 -21.53 -2.04 3.64
C THR A 184 -21.95 -0.78 2.88
N ASP A 185 -22.89 -0.03 3.41
CA ASP A 185 -23.27 1.31 2.92
C ASP A 185 -22.59 2.44 3.72
N ARG A 186 -21.86 2.08 4.79
CA ARG A 186 -21.24 3.03 5.71
C ARG A 186 -19.82 3.38 5.26
N ASN A 187 -19.48 4.66 5.39
CA ASN A 187 -18.09 5.11 5.28
C ASN A 187 -17.73 6.07 6.44
N PRO A 188 -17.25 5.52 7.57
CA PRO A 188 -16.91 6.33 8.75
C PRO A 188 -15.77 7.35 8.49
N ALA A 189 -14.93 7.15 7.48
CA ALA A 189 -13.86 8.08 7.15
C ALA A 189 -14.35 9.39 6.50
N ARG A 190 -15.58 9.41 5.95
CA ARG A 190 -16.19 10.62 5.34
C ARG A 190 -16.41 11.72 6.38
N ALA A 191 -16.87 11.36 7.57
CA ALA A 191 -17.11 12.30 8.68
C ALA A 191 -15.83 13.02 9.15
N LEU A 192 -14.65 12.45 8.85
CA LEU A 192 -13.36 12.96 9.30
C LEU A 192 -12.65 13.87 8.29
N LYS A 193 -13.31 14.27 7.18
CA LYS A 193 -12.68 15.06 6.10
C LYS A 193 -12.01 16.36 6.57
N GLN A 194 -12.52 16.97 7.65
CA GLN A 194 -12.00 18.21 8.23
C GLN A 194 -11.46 18.03 9.65
N TYR A 195 -11.29 16.78 10.09
CA TYR A 195 -10.83 16.46 11.43
C TYR A 195 -9.38 16.90 11.66
N LEU A 196 -8.53 16.69 10.66
CA LEU A 196 -7.11 17.03 10.75
C LEU A 196 -6.90 18.52 10.46
N PRO A 197 -6.03 19.20 11.21
CA PRO A 197 -5.70 20.59 10.94
C PRO A 197 -5.09 20.72 9.55
N LYS A 198 -5.49 21.74 8.80
CA LYS A 198 -4.89 22.01 7.49
C LYS A 198 -3.40 22.35 7.70
N PRO A 199 -2.46 21.64 7.06
CA PRO A 199 -1.07 22.04 7.10
C PRO A 199 -0.95 23.44 6.51
N LYS A 200 -0.14 24.31 7.14
CA LYS A 200 0.21 25.60 6.54
C LYS A 200 0.96 25.32 5.25
N THR A 201 0.48 25.86 4.13
CA THR A 201 1.17 25.76 2.85
C THR A 201 2.53 26.43 2.97
N LYS A 202 3.60 25.64 2.89
CA LYS A 202 4.96 26.17 2.78
C LYS A 202 5.34 26.13 1.31
N HIS A 203 5.45 27.29 0.68
CA HIS A 203 5.99 27.38 -0.67
C HIS A 203 7.45 26.91 -0.67
N MET A 204 7.84 26.21 -1.74
CA MET A 204 9.24 25.81 -1.91
C MET A 204 10.08 27.08 -2.08
N PRO A 205 11.19 27.23 -1.35
CA PRO A 205 12.06 28.39 -1.52
C PRO A 205 12.56 28.50 -2.96
N ALA A 206 12.34 29.66 -3.56
CA ALA A 206 12.93 30.09 -4.82
C ALA A 206 14.05 31.07 -4.49
N LEU A 207 15.20 30.91 -5.14
CA LEU A 207 16.33 31.81 -4.95
C LEU A 207 15.88 33.24 -5.31
N PRO A 208 16.13 34.26 -4.47
CA PRO A 208 15.88 35.65 -4.85
C PRO A 208 16.70 36.02 -6.10
N GLY A 209 16.13 36.82 -7.00
CA GLY A 209 16.79 37.14 -8.29
C GLY A 209 18.14 37.84 -8.11
N GLU A 210 18.24 38.70 -7.11
CA GLU A 210 19.45 39.42 -6.69
C GLU A 210 20.57 38.48 -6.20
N GLU A 211 20.22 37.32 -5.64
CA GLU A 211 21.17 36.33 -5.14
C GLU A 211 21.74 35.44 -6.25
N LEU A 212 21.20 35.48 -7.47
CA LEU A 212 21.57 34.60 -8.58
C LEU A 212 23.07 34.70 -8.93
N THR A 213 23.61 35.92 -8.94
CA THR A 213 25.01 36.17 -9.25
C THR A 213 25.94 35.55 -8.20
N GLU A 214 25.61 35.76 -6.92
CA GLU A 214 26.40 35.22 -5.81
C GLU A 214 26.28 33.70 -5.72
N PHE A 215 25.08 33.16 -5.96
CA PHE A 215 24.85 31.72 -6.05
C PHE A 215 25.75 31.08 -7.11
N TYR A 216 25.82 31.69 -8.29
CA TYR A 216 26.66 31.20 -9.39
C TYR A 216 28.15 31.24 -9.02
N ARG A 217 28.64 32.34 -8.41
CA ARG A 217 30.03 32.43 -7.93
C ARG A 217 30.37 31.33 -6.94
N ARG A 218 29.49 31.05 -5.98
CA ARG A 218 29.69 29.97 -5.00
C ARG A 218 29.70 28.60 -5.66
N LEU A 219 28.84 28.37 -6.65
CA LEU A 219 28.79 27.10 -7.39
C LEU A 219 30.10 26.80 -8.13
N LEU A 220 30.75 27.82 -8.70
CA LEU A 220 32.01 27.66 -9.42
C LEU A 220 33.14 27.15 -8.53
N VAL A 221 33.21 27.63 -7.28
CA VAL A 221 34.27 27.28 -6.32
C VAL A 221 33.86 26.17 -5.34
N ALA A 222 32.61 25.70 -5.39
CA ALA A 222 32.13 24.64 -4.52
C ALA A 222 32.89 23.34 -4.77
N ASP A 223 33.24 22.65 -3.67
CA ASP A 223 33.84 21.31 -3.70
C ASP A 223 32.78 20.27 -4.08
N VAL A 224 32.56 20.13 -5.38
CA VAL A 224 31.60 19.20 -5.99
C VAL A 224 32.19 18.61 -7.27
N ASN A 225 31.85 17.36 -7.56
CA ASN A 225 32.21 16.74 -8.84
C ASN A 225 31.62 17.55 -10.01
N GLN A 226 32.42 17.74 -11.06
CA GLN A 226 32.08 18.52 -12.25
C GLN A 226 30.74 18.14 -12.88
N GLN A 227 30.42 16.85 -13.02
CA GLN A 227 29.13 16.42 -13.58
C GLN A 227 27.95 16.99 -12.79
N ASN A 228 28.06 17.06 -11.46
CA ASN A 228 27.00 17.55 -10.60
C ASN A 228 26.95 19.08 -10.59
N ARG A 229 28.10 19.76 -10.75
CA ARG A 229 28.19 21.21 -10.94
C ARG A 229 27.44 21.61 -12.21
N ILE A 230 27.73 20.93 -13.33
CA ILE A 230 27.01 21.10 -14.60
C ILE A 230 25.52 20.83 -14.40
N GLY A 231 25.14 19.80 -13.63
CA GLY A 231 23.74 19.52 -13.31
C GLY A 231 23.02 20.68 -12.59
N VAL A 232 23.68 21.37 -11.67
CA VAL A 232 23.11 22.58 -11.04
C VAL A 232 23.04 23.75 -12.04
N MET A 233 24.03 23.93 -12.91
CA MET A 233 23.97 24.97 -13.96
C MET A 233 22.82 24.69 -14.94
N LEU A 234 22.69 23.45 -15.43
CA LEU A 234 21.65 23.08 -16.38
C LEU A 234 20.26 23.27 -15.79
N ILE A 235 19.98 22.89 -14.53
CA ILE A 235 18.64 23.11 -13.96
C ILE A 235 18.25 24.60 -13.88
N MET A 236 19.25 25.48 -13.80
CA MET A 236 19.07 26.94 -13.81
C MET A 236 18.92 27.52 -15.22
N LEU A 237 19.29 26.79 -16.28
CA LEU A 237 19.25 27.28 -17.66
C LEU A 237 18.07 26.71 -18.46
N VAL A 238 17.76 25.44 -18.26
CA VAL A 238 16.73 24.73 -19.04
C VAL A 238 15.42 24.56 -18.29
N PHE A 239 15.41 24.91 -17.00
CA PHE A 239 14.25 24.88 -16.12
C PHE A 239 13.48 23.55 -16.12
N LEU A 240 14.09 22.42 -16.48
CA LEU A 240 13.46 21.10 -16.45
C LEU A 240 13.09 20.69 -15.02
N ARG A 241 12.11 19.80 -14.86
CA ARG A 241 11.82 19.26 -13.52
C ARG A 241 13.05 18.49 -13.07
N ASN A 242 13.35 18.52 -11.77
CA ASN A 242 14.50 17.80 -11.22
C ASN A 242 14.50 16.30 -11.59
N THR A 243 13.34 15.68 -11.81
CA THR A 243 13.23 14.29 -12.29
C THR A 243 13.55 14.13 -13.77
N GLU A 244 13.16 15.11 -14.60
CA GLU A 244 13.40 15.14 -16.05
C GLU A 244 14.89 15.35 -16.33
N LEU A 245 15.51 16.32 -15.64
CA LEU A 245 16.92 16.61 -15.78
C LEU A 245 17.80 15.42 -15.35
N ARG A 246 17.64 14.93 -14.11
CA ARG A 246 18.52 13.88 -13.57
C ARG A 246 18.42 12.56 -14.34
N GLY A 247 17.22 12.22 -14.82
CA GLY A 247 17.02 11.01 -15.62
C GLY A 247 17.26 11.21 -17.11
N GLY A 248 17.75 12.38 -17.53
CA GLY A 248 18.05 12.70 -18.92
C GLY A 248 18.92 11.65 -19.58
N MET A 249 18.64 11.34 -20.84
CA MET A 249 19.43 10.40 -21.63
C MET A 249 20.08 11.09 -22.82
N TRP A 250 21.26 10.65 -23.23
CA TRP A 250 21.98 11.27 -24.36
C TRP A 250 21.20 11.18 -25.67
N ALA A 251 20.41 10.12 -25.85
CA ALA A 251 19.50 9.96 -26.98
C ALA A 251 18.38 11.03 -27.05
N GLU A 252 18.15 11.79 -25.97
CA GLU A 252 17.17 12.87 -25.92
C GLU A 252 17.74 14.22 -26.41
N ILE A 253 19.06 14.32 -26.56
CA ILE A 253 19.76 15.55 -26.94
C ILE A 253 20.07 15.54 -28.43
N ASP A 254 19.50 16.50 -29.15
CA ASP A 254 19.85 16.81 -30.53
C ASP A 254 20.79 18.03 -30.53
N PHE A 255 22.11 17.76 -30.51
CA PHE A 255 23.14 18.81 -30.51
C PHE A 255 23.07 19.69 -31.76
N LYS A 256 22.63 19.15 -32.90
CA LYS A 256 22.55 19.89 -34.16
C LYS A 256 21.33 20.82 -34.16
N ALA A 257 20.18 20.33 -33.72
CA ALA A 257 18.96 21.13 -33.61
C ALA A 257 18.91 22.00 -32.36
N LYS A 258 19.88 21.85 -31.44
CA LYS A 258 19.92 22.48 -30.12
C LYS A 258 18.63 22.25 -29.33
N LEU A 259 18.22 20.99 -29.25
CA LEU A 259 16.94 20.61 -28.66
C LEU A 259 17.08 19.43 -27.71
N TRP A 260 16.44 19.51 -26.54
CA TRP A 260 16.25 18.37 -25.65
C TRP A 260 14.79 17.92 -25.72
N ARG A 261 14.57 16.70 -26.23
CA ARG A 261 13.23 16.07 -26.33
C ARG A 261 13.01 15.09 -25.18
N VAL A 262 12.33 15.54 -24.12
CA VAL A 262 11.97 14.65 -23.00
C VAL A 262 10.75 13.79 -23.40
N PRO A 263 10.88 12.45 -23.38
CA PRO A 263 9.86 11.54 -23.90
C PRO A 263 8.64 11.46 -22.97
N ALA A 264 7.45 11.23 -23.55
CA ALA A 264 6.16 11.27 -22.84
C ALA A 264 6.07 10.26 -21.69
N GLU A 265 6.77 9.13 -21.80
CA GLU A 265 6.84 8.06 -20.81
C GLU A 265 7.48 8.53 -19.49
N ARG A 266 8.38 9.52 -19.56
CA ARG A 266 9.04 10.13 -18.41
C ARG A 266 8.28 11.33 -17.84
N MET A 267 7.25 11.79 -18.54
CA MET A 267 6.48 12.97 -18.18
C MET A 267 5.33 12.63 -17.22
N LYS A 268 5.00 13.60 -16.34
CA LYS A 268 3.85 13.47 -15.42
C LYS A 268 2.51 13.54 -16.15
N ARG A 269 2.47 14.20 -17.31
CA ARG A 269 1.35 14.25 -18.26
C ARG A 269 1.88 13.70 -19.58
N PRO A 270 1.13 12.86 -20.32
CA PRO A 270 1.65 12.11 -21.47
C PRO A 270 1.76 12.99 -22.72
N ARG A 271 2.64 13.99 -22.69
CA ARG A 271 3.03 14.81 -23.84
C ARG A 271 4.55 14.94 -23.83
N PRO A 272 5.25 14.72 -24.96
CA PRO A 272 6.66 15.05 -25.07
C PRO A 272 6.89 16.52 -24.70
N HIS A 273 8.03 16.80 -24.07
CA HIS A 273 8.42 18.16 -23.71
C HIS A 273 9.70 18.50 -24.46
N GLU A 274 9.60 19.49 -25.34
CA GLU A 274 10.71 19.98 -26.15
C GLU A 274 11.29 21.23 -25.48
N VAL A 275 12.60 21.19 -25.18
CA VAL A 275 13.30 22.28 -24.51
C VAL A 275 14.40 22.80 -25.44
N PRO A 276 14.26 24.03 -25.98
CA PRO A 276 15.30 24.68 -26.74
C PRO A 276 16.55 24.92 -25.88
N LEU A 277 17.73 24.71 -26.45
CA LEU A 277 19.00 24.81 -25.75
C LEU A 277 19.77 26.05 -26.23
N SER A 278 20.13 26.93 -25.30
CA SER A 278 21.02 28.06 -25.58
C SER A 278 22.44 27.58 -25.87
N ASP A 279 23.27 28.44 -26.47
CA ASP A 279 24.67 28.12 -26.76
C ASP A 279 25.43 27.67 -25.51
N TRP A 280 25.24 28.36 -24.39
CA TRP A 280 25.87 28.00 -23.12
C TRP A 280 25.39 26.64 -22.59
N THR A 281 24.12 26.30 -22.82
CA THR A 281 23.58 24.98 -22.46
C THR A 281 24.25 23.88 -23.28
N ILE A 282 24.49 24.12 -24.57
CA ILE A 282 25.17 23.18 -25.47
C ILE A 282 26.62 22.97 -25.03
N GLU A 283 27.36 24.03 -24.72
CA GLU A 283 28.73 23.94 -24.21
C GLU A 283 28.82 23.07 -22.95
N LEU A 284 27.92 23.30 -21.99
CA LEU A 284 27.84 22.51 -20.76
C LEU A 284 27.48 21.04 -21.02
N LEU A 285 26.59 20.77 -21.99
CA LEU A 285 26.25 19.41 -22.39
C LEU A 285 27.41 18.71 -23.10
N GLN A 286 28.21 19.44 -23.88
CA GLN A 286 29.42 18.91 -24.52
C GLN A 286 30.44 18.49 -23.46
N GLU A 287 30.71 19.35 -22.48
CA GLU A 287 31.60 19.04 -21.35
C GLU A 287 31.09 17.84 -20.53
N LEU A 288 29.78 17.77 -20.30
CA LEU A 288 29.16 16.64 -19.61
C LEU A 288 29.26 15.34 -20.42
N TYR A 289 29.22 15.41 -21.75
CA TYR A 289 29.36 14.28 -22.65
C TYR A 289 30.76 13.67 -22.55
N ASP A 290 31.80 14.50 -22.48
CA ASP A 290 33.17 14.04 -22.29
C ASP A 290 33.36 13.27 -20.96
N LEU A 291 32.54 13.59 -19.95
CA LEU A 291 32.58 12.94 -18.63
C LEU A 291 31.70 11.68 -18.53
N THR A 292 30.59 11.60 -19.27
CA THR A 292 29.52 10.61 -19.01
C THR A 292 28.93 9.95 -20.26
N GLY A 293 29.43 10.29 -21.45
CA GLY A 293 28.93 9.85 -22.76
C GLY A 293 29.05 8.34 -23.01
N GLU A 294 29.85 7.63 -22.22
CA GLU A 294 29.92 6.16 -22.25
C GLU A 294 28.69 5.48 -21.62
N THR A 295 27.84 6.23 -20.92
CA THR A 295 26.61 5.74 -20.31
C THR A 295 25.40 6.27 -21.08
N PRO A 296 24.20 5.65 -20.99
CA PRO A 296 23.01 6.22 -21.63
C PRO A 296 22.48 7.49 -20.94
N TYR A 297 22.92 7.80 -19.71
CA TYR A 297 22.39 8.89 -18.90
C TYR A 297 23.31 10.12 -18.92
N LEU A 298 22.73 11.31 -18.86
CA LEU A 298 23.48 12.56 -18.64
C LEU A 298 24.12 12.61 -17.25
N PHE A 299 23.45 12.03 -16.24
CA PHE A 299 23.91 12.04 -14.85
C PHE A 299 23.90 10.63 -14.24
N PRO A 300 24.81 9.73 -14.65
CA PRO A 300 24.85 8.35 -14.17
C PRO A 300 25.11 8.28 -12.65
N SER A 301 24.57 7.26 -12.01
CA SER A 301 24.80 7.02 -10.58
C SER A 301 26.09 6.23 -10.37
N HIS A 302 26.98 6.75 -9.52
CA HIS A 302 28.15 5.98 -9.06
C HIS A 302 27.79 4.71 -8.27
N LYS A 303 26.60 4.66 -7.66
CA LYS A 303 26.16 3.53 -6.83
C LYS A 303 25.28 2.52 -7.56
N ASN A 304 24.66 2.94 -8.66
CA ASN A 304 23.75 2.12 -9.44
C ASN A 304 24.16 2.24 -10.91
N THR A 305 24.90 1.23 -11.39
CA THR A 305 25.44 1.18 -12.75
C THR A 305 24.37 1.22 -13.84
N SER A 306 23.11 0.96 -13.51
CA SER A 306 21.97 1.01 -14.44
C SER A 306 21.05 2.23 -14.22
N GLY A 307 21.44 3.18 -13.38
CA GLY A 307 20.61 4.31 -12.99
C GLY A 307 21.35 5.64 -12.99
N TYR A 308 20.63 6.66 -12.55
CA TYR A 308 21.09 8.05 -12.52
C TYR A 308 21.07 8.62 -11.09
N ILE A 309 21.67 9.79 -10.90
CA ILE A 309 21.81 10.42 -9.59
C ILE A 309 20.47 10.57 -8.83
N SER A 310 20.52 10.43 -7.51
CA SER A 310 19.34 10.50 -6.64
C SER A 310 18.65 11.87 -6.67
N GLU A 311 17.37 11.93 -6.28
CA GLU A 311 16.62 13.20 -6.18
C GLU A 311 17.26 14.23 -5.23
N ASN A 312 18.04 13.76 -4.28
CA ASN A 312 18.66 14.58 -3.25
C ASN A 312 20.03 15.15 -3.67
N THR A 313 20.62 14.70 -4.78
CA THR A 313 22.00 15.06 -5.14
C THR A 313 22.17 16.55 -5.35
N LEU A 314 21.41 17.17 -6.26
CA LEU A 314 21.50 18.61 -6.52
C LEU A 314 21.05 19.44 -5.31
N GLY A 315 20.03 18.98 -4.58
CA GLY A 315 19.56 19.65 -3.37
C GLY A 315 20.60 19.69 -2.26
N LYS A 316 21.38 18.61 -2.07
CA LYS A 316 22.49 18.58 -1.10
C LYS A 316 23.59 19.56 -1.46
N ILE A 317 23.93 19.68 -2.74
CA ILE A 317 24.91 20.66 -3.22
C ILE A 317 24.47 22.07 -2.87
N ILE A 318 23.24 22.44 -3.25
CA ILE A 318 22.64 23.74 -2.94
C ILE A 318 22.66 24.02 -1.43
N ASN A 319 22.26 23.04 -0.62
CA ASN A 319 22.25 23.17 0.84
C ASN A 319 23.67 23.37 1.41
N ASN A 320 24.66 22.63 0.89
CA ASN A 320 26.05 22.70 1.36
C ASN A 320 26.72 24.04 0.98
N MET A 321 26.26 24.70 -0.09
CA MET A 321 26.67 26.07 -0.44
C MET A 321 26.04 27.16 0.45
N GLY A 322 25.28 26.77 1.48
CA GLY A 322 24.65 27.69 2.43
C GLY A 322 23.20 28.08 2.08
N TYR A 323 22.61 27.53 1.01
CA TYR A 323 21.26 27.89 0.56
C TYR A 323 20.14 27.02 1.15
N LYS A 324 20.41 26.34 2.28
CA LYS A 324 19.42 25.49 2.95
C LYS A 324 18.21 26.30 3.40
N GLY A 325 17.05 26.01 2.81
CA GLY A 325 15.81 26.72 3.09
C GLY A 325 15.66 28.04 2.33
N ILE A 326 16.62 28.40 1.48
CA ILE A 326 16.63 29.60 0.62
C ILE A 326 16.41 29.22 -0.84
N ALA A 327 17.08 28.16 -1.31
CA ALA A 327 16.92 27.66 -2.67
C ALA A 327 16.76 26.14 -2.70
N THR A 328 16.08 25.65 -3.73
CA THR A 328 15.97 24.21 -4.02
C THR A 328 16.11 24.01 -5.53
N PRO A 329 16.45 22.79 -6.00
CA PRO A 329 16.48 22.51 -7.44
C PRO A 329 15.14 22.86 -8.13
N HIS A 330 14.03 22.64 -7.43
CA HIS A 330 12.70 23.01 -7.94
C HIS A 330 12.44 24.52 -7.94
N GLY A 331 13.00 25.25 -6.97
CA GLY A 331 12.85 26.69 -6.83
C GLY A 331 13.36 27.49 -8.03
N PHE A 332 14.35 26.99 -8.76
CA PHE A 332 14.84 27.64 -9.99
C PHE A 332 13.78 27.72 -11.09
N ARG A 333 12.86 26.75 -11.18
CA ARG A 333 11.74 26.84 -12.11
C ARG A 333 10.77 27.96 -11.74
N SER A 334 10.51 28.13 -10.44
CA SER A 334 9.67 29.23 -9.96
C SER A 334 10.34 30.57 -10.19
N LEU A 335 11.64 30.69 -9.92
CA LEU A 335 12.42 31.90 -10.25
C LEU A 335 12.35 32.22 -11.75
N ALA A 336 12.54 31.22 -12.61
CA ALA A 336 12.49 31.40 -14.05
C ALA A 336 11.12 31.89 -14.53
N SER A 337 10.04 31.25 -14.06
CA SER A 337 8.68 31.70 -14.40
C SER A 337 8.44 33.14 -13.95
N SER A 338 8.85 33.51 -12.72
CA SER A 338 8.75 34.90 -12.25
C SER A 338 9.54 35.88 -13.13
N VAL A 339 10.82 35.64 -13.35
CA VAL A 339 11.70 36.53 -14.11
C VAL A 339 11.25 36.67 -15.57
N LEU A 340 10.88 35.57 -16.23
CA LEU A 340 10.45 35.60 -17.63
C LEU A 340 9.10 36.30 -17.81
N ASN A 341 8.15 36.09 -16.87
CA ASN A 341 6.88 36.83 -16.90
C ASN A 341 7.10 38.33 -16.65
N GLU A 342 7.95 38.70 -15.69
CA GLU A 342 8.29 40.10 -15.42
C GLU A 342 8.98 40.79 -16.61
N GLN A 343 9.76 40.04 -17.40
CA GLN A 343 10.40 40.53 -18.62
C GLN A 343 9.48 40.53 -19.85
N GLY A 344 8.22 40.10 -19.72
CA GLY A 344 7.23 40.15 -20.79
C GLY A 344 7.38 39.06 -21.87
N PHE A 345 8.04 37.94 -21.54
CA PHE A 345 8.04 36.78 -22.43
C PHE A 345 6.63 36.18 -22.56
N ASN A 346 6.39 35.45 -23.65
CA ASN A 346 5.10 34.82 -23.91
C ASN A 346 4.73 33.84 -22.77
N PRO A 347 3.64 34.05 -22.01
CA PRO A 347 3.23 33.18 -20.91
C PRO A 347 2.96 31.73 -21.34
N ASP A 348 2.44 31.52 -22.55
CA ASP A 348 2.18 30.17 -23.09
C ASP A 348 3.46 29.39 -23.38
N ALA A 349 4.61 30.07 -23.51
CA ALA A 349 5.91 29.44 -23.64
C ALA A 349 6.57 29.16 -22.27
N ILE A 350 6.09 29.80 -21.19
CA ILE A 350 6.61 29.65 -19.82
C ILE A 350 5.89 28.51 -19.06
N GLU A 351 4.57 28.38 -19.25
CA GLU A 351 3.67 27.46 -18.51
C GLU A 351 3.29 26.19 -19.31
#